data_AF-A0A3D3TBP7-F1
#
_entry.id   AF-A0A3D3TBP7-F1
#
_cell.length_a   1.000
_cell.length_b   1.000
_cell.length_c   1.000
_cell.angle_alpha   90.00
_cell.angle_beta   90.00
_cell.angle_gamma   90.00
#
_symmetry.space_group_name_H-M   'P 1'
#
loop_
_entity.id
_entity.type
_entity.pdbx_description
1 polymer ?
#
loop_
_entity_poly.entity_id
_entity_poly.type
_entity_poly.pdbx_seq_one_letter_code
_entity_poly.pdbx_strand_id
1 'polypeptide(L)'
;MELNEAKNTNAQQAEELSEKAYNELVAVRREKLKGLQEAGNDPFQKTKYPQDAYAADIKREYEYLAAEEETGKMVYLAGRMMSKRVMGKASFADLRDNSGDIQLYVRRDAVGEDEYAAFKKFDIGDVIGVRGEIFRTKMGEISVRCTEIELLAKSLRPLPEKFHGLKDQEIRYRQRYVDLIVNPDVKETFVKRSMILREIRDYLDSKGFLEVDTPILLPLEIGASARPFVTHHNTLDIDMYLRIETELNLKRLIVGGFDRVYEVGRIFRNEGMDTKHNPEFTSIELYQAFTDYKGMMDLVEELYKRLAQKICGSLVIPYQGHMIDMGHWERLTMAEAVKKYAGCDYYAWATDEDARAAAKEKHVEVPADATKGTVLVELFDAYVEDKLIQPTFITMHPVDVSPLAKRSPSDPRLTERFELFICHSEMGNAFSELNDPIDQKQRFQKQVELREGGDEEAGMMDEDYITALEYGLPPTGGLGIGIDRCVMMLTNNDSIREVLLFPTMKPLDMPKGEKKAEVVAAPAAAQQAEEVIDFSKVEIEPLFSEFVDFETF
;
A
#
# COMPACT_ATOMS: atom_id res chain seq x y z
N MET A 1 -32.01 -28.66 11.60
CA MET A 1 -32.48 -27.45 10.89
C MET A 1 -33.00 -26.42 11.88
N GLU A 2 -34.00 -26.76 12.72
CA GLU A 2 -34.57 -25.85 13.73
C GLU A 2 -33.56 -25.28 14.76
N LEU A 3 -32.54 -26.06 15.16
CA LEU A 3 -31.48 -25.59 16.08
C LEU A 3 -30.50 -24.57 15.46
N ASN A 4 -30.37 -24.55 14.12
CA ASN A 4 -29.54 -23.56 13.42
C ASN A 4 -30.34 -22.29 13.09
N GLU A 5 -31.64 -22.43 12.82
CA GLU A 5 -32.55 -21.28 12.65
C GLU A 5 -32.72 -20.50 13.95
N ALA A 6 -32.95 -21.17 15.09
CA ALA A 6 -33.07 -20.50 16.39
C ALA A 6 -31.78 -19.78 16.84
N LYS A 7 -30.59 -20.28 16.46
CA LYS A 7 -29.30 -19.60 16.72
C LYS A 7 -29.13 -18.36 15.85
N ASN A 8 -29.53 -18.42 14.58
CA ASN A 8 -29.47 -17.26 13.68
C ASN A 8 -30.47 -16.17 14.07
N THR A 9 -31.69 -16.53 14.51
CA THR A 9 -32.67 -15.55 14.98
C THR A 9 -32.24 -14.85 16.26
N ASN A 10 -31.60 -15.57 17.19
CA ASN A 10 -31.06 -14.97 18.42
C ASN A 10 -29.84 -14.06 18.16
N ALA A 11 -28.99 -14.41 17.18
CA ALA A 11 -27.86 -13.57 16.78
C ALA A 11 -28.34 -12.27 16.09
N GLN A 12 -29.30 -12.38 15.18
CA GLN A 12 -29.91 -11.21 14.52
C GLN A 12 -30.65 -10.30 15.51
N GLN A 13 -31.41 -10.87 16.45
CA GLN A 13 -32.07 -10.08 17.49
C GLN A 13 -31.07 -9.41 18.44
N ALA A 14 -29.98 -10.08 18.79
CA ALA A 14 -28.91 -9.48 19.61
C ALA A 14 -28.16 -8.37 18.86
N GLU A 15 -27.96 -8.52 17.54
CA GLU A 15 -27.33 -7.53 16.67
C GLU A 15 -28.23 -6.29 16.47
N GLU A 16 -29.54 -6.49 16.23
CA GLU A 16 -30.53 -5.40 16.16
C GLU A 16 -30.68 -4.67 17.51
N LEU A 17 -30.66 -5.40 18.63
CA LEU A 17 -30.68 -4.81 19.98
C LEU A 17 -29.39 -4.00 20.25
N SER A 18 -28.24 -4.48 19.76
CA SER A 18 -26.95 -3.78 19.83
C SER A 18 -26.93 -2.51 18.98
N GLU A 19 -27.46 -2.56 17.75
CA GLU A 19 -27.54 -1.42 16.85
C GLU A 19 -28.50 -0.34 17.38
N LYS A 20 -29.66 -0.74 17.91
CA LYS A 20 -30.59 0.18 18.55
C LYS A 20 -29.97 0.88 19.76
N ALA A 21 -29.31 0.13 20.64
CA ALA A 21 -28.61 0.69 21.80
C ALA A 21 -27.48 1.65 21.38
N TYR A 22 -26.74 1.31 20.32
CA TYR A 22 -25.73 2.19 19.74
C TYR A 22 -26.33 3.50 19.22
N ASN A 23 -27.45 3.42 18.48
CA ASN A 23 -28.14 4.60 17.94
C ASN A 23 -28.72 5.49 19.05
N GLU A 24 -29.27 4.90 20.12
CA GLU A 24 -29.70 5.64 21.31
C GLU A 24 -28.53 6.38 21.96
N LEU A 25 -27.36 5.74 22.08
CA LEU A 25 -26.16 6.37 22.65
C LEU A 25 -25.64 7.53 21.77
N VAL A 26 -25.71 7.39 20.44
CA VAL A 26 -25.38 8.48 19.50
C VAL A 26 -26.35 9.65 19.67
N ALA A 27 -27.65 9.38 19.80
CA ALA A 27 -28.66 10.42 20.02
C ALA A 27 -28.41 11.19 21.33
N VAL A 28 -28.14 10.48 22.43
CA VAL A 28 -27.79 11.09 23.73
C VAL A 28 -26.55 11.98 23.61
N ARG A 29 -25.50 11.54 22.90
CA ARG A 29 -24.28 12.34 22.71
C ARG A 29 -24.54 13.60 21.89
N ARG A 30 -25.43 13.55 20.89
CA ARG A 30 -25.85 14.73 20.12
C ARG A 30 -26.65 15.71 20.95
N GLU A 31 -27.55 15.22 21.80
CA GLU A 31 -28.31 16.06 22.73
C GLU A 31 -27.38 16.76 23.74
N LYS A 32 -26.39 16.06 24.28
CA LYS A 32 -25.35 16.66 25.13
C LYS A 32 -24.59 17.78 24.41
N LEU A 33 -24.20 17.58 23.16
CA LEU A 33 -23.53 18.62 22.36
C LEU A 33 -24.44 19.84 22.19
N LYS A 34 -25.71 19.62 21.81
CA LYS A 34 -26.68 20.70 21.67
C LYS A 34 -26.81 21.51 22.95
N GLY A 35 -26.93 20.84 24.11
CA GLY A 35 -26.99 21.51 25.41
C GLY A 35 -25.73 22.32 25.74
N LEU A 36 -24.53 21.85 25.34
CA LEU A 36 -23.29 22.62 25.48
C LEU A 36 -23.32 23.89 24.61
N GLN A 37 -23.79 23.79 23.37
CA GLN A 37 -23.88 24.91 22.43
C GLN A 37 -24.89 25.96 22.88
N GLU A 38 -26.08 25.53 23.32
CA GLU A 38 -27.12 26.42 23.85
C GLU A 38 -26.68 27.16 25.12
N ALA A 39 -25.81 26.53 25.92
CA ALA A 39 -25.21 27.15 27.10
C ALA A 39 -23.99 28.05 26.79
N GLY A 40 -23.65 28.27 25.51
CA GLY A 40 -22.49 29.07 25.10
C GLY A 40 -21.13 28.40 25.32
N ASN A 41 -21.10 27.10 25.57
CA ASN A 41 -19.90 26.30 25.86
C ASN A 41 -19.57 25.33 24.71
N ASP A 42 -19.67 25.79 23.45
CA ASP A 42 -19.41 24.94 22.28
C ASP A 42 -17.93 24.50 22.25
N PRO A 43 -17.62 23.19 22.42
CA PRO A 43 -16.24 22.73 22.38
C PRO A 43 -15.61 22.95 20.99
N PHE A 44 -16.39 22.98 19.91
CA PHE A 44 -15.89 23.12 18.54
C PHE A 44 -15.56 24.56 18.13
N GLN A 45 -15.84 25.56 18.98
CA GLN A 45 -15.34 26.93 18.78
C GLN A 45 -13.87 27.08 19.22
N LYS A 46 -13.33 26.09 19.93
CA LYS A 46 -11.95 26.09 20.41
C LYS A 46 -11.02 25.71 19.28
N THR A 47 -10.11 26.62 18.94
CA THR A 47 -9.16 26.44 17.83
C THR A 47 -7.76 26.06 18.28
N LYS A 48 -7.46 26.17 19.58
CA LYS A 48 -6.15 25.83 20.16
C LYS A 48 -6.26 25.40 21.62
N TYR A 49 -5.30 24.60 22.06
CA TYR A 49 -5.07 24.27 23.47
C TYR A 49 -3.55 24.31 23.74
N PRO A 50 -3.07 24.88 24.85
CA PRO A 50 -1.64 25.10 25.10
C PRO A 50 -0.95 23.83 25.64
N GLN A 51 -1.08 22.69 24.95
CA GLN A 51 -0.38 21.45 25.34
C GLN A 51 1.13 21.66 25.34
N ASP A 52 1.81 21.28 26.42
CA ASP A 52 3.26 21.42 26.60
C ASP A 52 3.95 20.13 27.07
N ALA A 53 3.19 19.06 27.28
CA ALA A 53 3.70 17.77 27.71
C ALA A 53 3.02 16.59 26.99
N TYR A 54 3.64 15.41 27.12
CA TYR A 54 3.15 14.16 26.56
C TYR A 54 3.25 13.00 27.57
N ALA A 55 2.32 12.07 27.50
CA ALA A 55 2.14 10.96 28.41
C ALA A 55 3.40 10.09 28.58
N ALA A 56 4.01 9.67 27.46
CA ALA A 56 5.20 8.81 27.50
C ALA A 56 6.43 9.53 28.07
N ASP A 57 6.59 10.82 27.73
CA ASP A 57 7.71 11.62 28.24
C ASP A 57 7.61 11.81 29.75
N ILE A 58 6.42 12.15 30.26
CA ILE A 58 6.16 12.24 31.70
C ILE A 58 6.46 10.90 32.39
N LYS A 59 5.97 9.78 31.84
CA LYS A 59 6.19 8.47 32.44
C LYS A 59 7.67 8.09 32.52
N ARG A 60 8.43 8.41 31.48
CA ARG A 60 9.87 8.16 31.42
C ARG A 60 10.66 9.08 32.34
N GLU A 61 10.36 10.38 32.32
CA GLU A 61 11.08 11.39 33.12
C GLU A 61 10.88 11.16 34.62
N TYR A 62 9.68 10.79 35.05
CA TYR A 62 9.31 10.63 36.46
C TYR A 62 9.21 9.16 36.90
N GLU A 63 9.86 8.24 36.18
CA GLU A 63 9.87 6.80 36.51
C GLU A 63 10.40 6.54 37.93
N TYR A 64 11.32 7.37 38.41
CA TYR A 64 11.95 7.26 39.73
C TYR A 64 11.08 7.74 40.91
N LEU A 65 9.99 8.46 40.64
CA LEU A 65 9.17 9.13 41.65
C LEU A 65 8.60 8.13 42.67
N ALA A 66 8.71 8.37 43.97
CA ALA A 66 8.17 7.45 44.98
C ALA A 66 6.63 7.52 45.04
N ALA A 67 5.99 6.49 45.61
CA ALA A 67 4.55 6.48 45.78
C ALA A 67 4.08 7.66 46.66
N GLU A 68 2.99 8.30 46.26
CA GLU A 68 2.43 9.49 46.94
C GLU A 68 3.33 10.74 46.92
N GLU A 69 4.44 10.71 46.16
CA GLU A 69 5.29 11.87 45.96
C GLU A 69 4.74 12.78 44.85
N GLU A 70 4.86 14.09 45.07
CA GLU A 70 4.43 15.17 44.20
C GLU A 70 5.64 15.92 43.68
N THR A 71 5.60 16.34 42.42
CA THR A 71 6.75 16.95 41.75
C THR A 71 6.79 18.47 41.83
N GLY A 72 5.66 19.12 42.16
CA GLY A 72 5.46 20.56 41.96
C GLY A 72 5.36 20.98 40.50
N LYS A 73 5.51 20.06 39.54
CA LYS A 73 5.55 20.35 38.11
C LYS A 73 4.13 20.33 37.53
N MET A 74 3.68 21.52 37.14
CA MET A 74 2.45 21.68 36.36
C MET A 74 2.69 21.41 34.88
N VAL A 75 1.76 20.72 34.25
CA VAL A 75 1.76 20.39 32.82
C VAL A 75 0.38 20.60 32.19
N TYR A 76 0.38 20.86 30.88
CA TYR A 76 -0.79 20.91 30.02
C TYR A 76 -0.76 19.70 29.07
N LEU A 77 -1.75 18.82 29.21
CA LEU A 77 -1.93 17.64 28.37
C LEU A 77 -3.21 17.76 27.56
N ALA A 78 -3.21 17.20 26.35
CA ALA A 78 -4.41 17.05 25.55
C ALA A 78 -4.45 15.67 24.90
N GLY A 79 -5.64 15.08 24.85
CA GLY A 79 -5.80 13.74 24.33
C GLY A 79 -7.23 13.23 24.38
N ARG A 80 -7.42 11.99 23.98
CA ARG A 80 -8.71 11.30 24.01
C ARG A 80 -8.92 10.62 25.34
N MET A 81 -10.08 10.82 25.96
CA MET A 81 -10.46 10.11 27.18
C MET A 81 -10.84 8.66 26.84
N MET A 82 -9.99 7.71 27.22
CA MET A 82 -10.13 6.28 26.91
C MET A 82 -10.92 5.52 27.98
N SER A 83 -10.89 6.01 29.23
CA SER A 83 -11.66 5.43 30.32
C SER A 83 -12.09 6.51 31.31
N LYS A 84 -13.14 6.25 32.09
CA LYS A 84 -13.58 7.11 33.19
C LYS A 84 -14.23 6.29 34.30
N ARG A 85 -13.79 6.49 35.54
CA ARG A 85 -14.34 5.88 36.76
C ARG A 85 -14.71 6.97 37.76
N VAL A 86 -16.00 7.10 38.07
CA VAL A 86 -16.52 8.11 38.99
C VAL A 86 -16.65 7.54 40.39
N MET A 87 -16.06 8.22 41.38
CA MET A 87 -15.99 7.80 42.79
C MET A 87 -16.49 8.93 43.71
N GLY A 88 -17.77 9.28 43.57
CA GLY A 88 -18.37 10.38 44.35
C GLY A 88 -17.79 11.75 44.00
N LYS A 89 -16.90 12.27 44.86
CA LYS A 89 -16.24 13.59 44.73
C LYS A 89 -14.89 13.54 44.01
N ALA A 90 -14.39 12.36 43.67
CA ALA A 90 -13.21 12.18 42.85
C ALA A 90 -13.48 11.23 41.70
N SER A 91 -12.68 11.30 40.64
CA SER A 91 -12.75 10.42 39.48
C SER A 91 -11.36 10.13 38.96
N PHE A 92 -11.20 8.96 38.33
CA PHE A 92 -10.03 8.63 37.53
C PHE A 92 -10.43 8.53 36.06
N ALA A 93 -9.56 8.95 35.16
CA ALA A 93 -9.74 8.77 33.72
C ALA A 93 -8.39 8.48 33.08
N ASP A 94 -8.38 7.74 31.97
CA ASP A 94 -7.15 7.55 31.19
C ASP A 94 -7.21 8.48 29.97
N LEU A 95 -6.17 9.29 29.79
CA LEU A 95 -5.98 10.17 28.64
C LEU A 95 -4.97 9.54 27.69
N ARG A 96 -5.36 9.38 26.42
CA ARG A 96 -4.46 8.94 25.35
C ARG A 96 -4.08 10.10 24.46
N ASP A 97 -2.80 10.40 24.36
CA ASP A 97 -2.25 11.37 23.42
C ASP A 97 -1.48 10.68 22.28
N ASN A 98 -0.66 11.43 21.53
CA ASN A 98 0.14 10.86 20.44
C ASN A 98 1.21 9.87 20.93
N SER A 99 1.69 10.00 22.16
CA SER A 99 2.80 9.23 22.72
C SER A 99 2.34 8.00 23.51
N GLY A 100 1.15 8.05 24.13
CA GLY A 100 0.64 6.94 24.92
C GLY A 100 -0.48 7.34 25.86
N ASP A 101 -0.67 6.53 26.92
CA ASP A 101 -1.70 6.73 27.94
C ASP A 101 -1.12 7.35 29.21
N ILE A 102 -1.87 8.22 29.87
CA ILE A 102 -1.58 8.71 31.21
C ILE A 102 -2.86 8.82 32.05
N GLN A 103 -2.77 8.45 33.32
CA GLN A 103 -3.90 8.52 34.22
C GLN A 103 -4.11 9.96 34.72
N LEU A 104 -5.37 10.36 34.76
CA LEU A 104 -5.86 11.61 35.31
C LEU A 104 -6.56 11.35 36.63
N TYR A 105 -6.27 12.20 37.61
CA TYR A 105 -6.97 12.23 38.88
C TYR A 105 -7.71 13.56 39.04
N VAL A 106 -9.03 13.51 38.96
CA VAL A 106 -9.92 14.68 38.95
C VAL A 106 -10.70 14.73 40.25
N ARG A 107 -10.52 15.77 41.05
CA ARG A 107 -11.27 15.98 42.31
C ARG A 107 -12.10 17.25 42.25
N ARG A 108 -13.32 17.19 42.79
CA ARG A 108 -14.23 18.34 42.86
C ARG A 108 -13.63 19.56 43.56
N ASP A 109 -12.86 19.35 44.63
CA ASP A 109 -12.24 20.43 45.39
C ASP A 109 -11.02 21.04 44.69
N ALA A 110 -10.43 20.34 43.70
CA ALA A 110 -9.31 20.84 42.91
C ALA A 110 -9.77 21.59 41.65
N VAL A 111 -10.77 21.08 40.94
CA VAL A 111 -11.22 21.66 39.66
C VAL A 111 -12.42 22.61 39.77
N GLY A 112 -13.15 22.59 40.88
CA GLY A 112 -14.40 23.33 41.05
C GLY A 112 -15.65 22.45 40.98
N GLU A 113 -16.75 22.91 41.59
CA GLU A 113 -18.00 22.14 41.66
C GLU A 113 -18.70 22.04 40.31
N ASP A 114 -18.78 23.14 39.56
CA ASP A 114 -19.46 23.22 38.27
C ASP A 114 -18.67 22.48 37.18
N GLU A 115 -17.35 22.65 37.15
CA GLU A 115 -16.43 21.98 36.25
C GLU A 115 -16.43 20.47 36.47
N TYR A 116 -16.44 20.03 37.73
CA TYR A 116 -16.53 18.60 38.06
C TYR A 116 -17.90 18.02 37.69
N ALA A 117 -18.98 18.78 37.87
CA ALA A 117 -20.31 18.38 37.41
C ALA A 117 -20.39 18.28 35.87
N ALA A 118 -19.71 19.17 35.14
CA ALA A 118 -19.58 19.10 33.69
C ALA A 118 -18.75 17.89 33.25
N PHE A 119 -17.60 17.64 33.88
CA PHE A 119 -16.74 16.48 33.60
C PHE A 119 -17.47 15.14 33.79
N LYS A 120 -18.34 15.02 34.80
CA LYS A 120 -19.18 13.83 34.97
C LYS A 120 -20.05 13.54 33.75
N LYS A 121 -20.45 14.56 32.99
CA LYS A 121 -21.26 14.44 31.77
C LYS A 121 -20.45 14.11 30.51
N PHE A 122 -19.13 14.29 30.51
CA PHE A 122 -18.25 13.92 29.39
C PHE A 122 -18.34 12.41 29.11
N ASP A 123 -18.05 11.98 27.89
CA ASP A 123 -18.15 10.59 27.47
C ASP A 123 -16.79 10.02 27.06
N ILE A 124 -16.61 8.71 27.22
CA ILE A 124 -15.46 8.01 26.65
C ILE A 124 -15.42 8.28 25.14
N GLY A 125 -14.23 8.62 24.65
CA GLY A 125 -13.97 9.06 23.28
C GLY A 125 -13.87 10.58 23.12
N ASP A 126 -14.37 11.37 24.07
CA ASP A 126 -14.21 12.83 24.04
C ASP A 126 -12.71 13.22 24.05
N VAL A 127 -12.37 14.30 23.33
CA VAL A 127 -11.03 14.90 23.36
C VAL A 127 -11.04 16.00 24.41
N ILE A 128 -10.13 15.92 25.37
CA ILE A 128 -10.05 16.81 26.51
C ILE A 128 -8.65 17.40 26.66
N GLY A 129 -8.60 18.60 27.19
CA GLY A 129 -7.40 19.26 27.68
C GLY A 129 -7.40 19.25 29.21
N VAL A 130 -6.24 19.05 29.83
CA VAL A 130 -6.08 19.10 31.27
C VAL A 130 -4.83 19.87 31.65
N ARG A 131 -4.97 20.68 32.71
CA ARG A 131 -3.83 21.27 33.42
C ARG A 131 -3.76 20.60 34.79
N GLY A 132 -2.58 20.19 35.20
CA GLY A 132 -2.42 19.55 36.51
C GLY A 132 -0.98 19.27 36.89
N GLU A 133 -0.82 18.76 38.10
CA GLU A 133 0.47 18.44 38.69
C GLU A 133 0.81 16.95 38.52
N ILE A 134 2.06 16.66 38.14
CA ILE A 134 2.55 15.28 38.06
C ILE A 134 2.77 14.73 39.47
N PHE A 135 2.22 13.54 39.73
CA PHE A 135 2.41 12.81 40.98
C PHE A 135 2.34 11.30 40.76
N ARG A 136 2.73 10.51 41.77
CA ARG A 136 2.49 9.06 41.76
C ARG A 136 1.38 8.68 42.72
N THR A 137 0.43 7.89 42.27
CA THR A 137 -0.62 7.36 43.13
C THR A 137 -0.08 6.37 44.16
N LYS A 138 -0.86 6.10 45.21
CA LYS A 138 -0.55 5.03 46.18
C LYS A 138 -0.36 3.65 45.55
N MET A 139 -1.04 3.39 44.43
CA MET A 139 -0.92 2.13 43.68
C MET A 139 0.31 2.11 42.75
N GLY A 140 1.13 3.15 42.77
CA GLY A 140 2.39 3.23 42.04
C GLY A 140 2.27 3.74 40.61
N GLU A 141 1.08 4.14 40.13
CA GLU A 141 0.90 4.67 38.78
C GLU A 141 1.24 6.17 38.72
N ILE A 142 2.04 6.59 37.74
CA ILE A 142 2.31 8.00 37.44
C ILE A 142 1.06 8.62 36.82
N SER A 143 0.60 9.72 37.41
CA SER A 143 -0.68 10.34 37.09
C SER A 143 -0.57 11.86 37.13
N VAL A 144 -1.56 12.54 36.55
CA VAL A 144 -1.70 14.00 36.64
C VAL A 144 -2.91 14.34 37.51
N ARG A 145 -2.68 15.09 38.58
CA ARG A 145 -3.71 15.63 39.45
C ARG A 145 -4.26 16.91 38.83
N CYS A 146 -5.46 16.83 38.27
CA CYS A 146 -6.03 17.91 37.47
C CYS A 146 -6.48 19.08 38.36
N THR A 147 -6.07 20.29 37.98
CA THR A 147 -6.58 21.57 38.50
C THR A 147 -7.54 22.23 37.52
N GLU A 148 -7.40 21.95 36.22
CA GLU A 148 -8.32 22.41 35.18
C GLU A 148 -8.62 21.26 34.22
N ILE A 149 -9.85 21.20 33.73
CA ILE A 149 -10.28 20.23 32.71
C ILE A 149 -11.20 20.91 31.70
N GLU A 150 -10.95 20.62 30.43
CA GLU A 150 -11.60 21.31 29.33
C GLU A 150 -12.01 20.31 28.24
N LEU A 151 -13.26 20.36 27.80
CA LEU A 151 -13.70 19.62 26.61
C LEU A 151 -13.24 20.35 25.36
N LEU A 152 -12.46 19.69 24.51
CA LEU A 152 -11.92 20.24 23.26
C LEU A 152 -12.69 19.75 22.03
N ALA A 153 -13.14 18.50 22.03
CA ALA A 153 -14.04 17.99 21.00
C ALA A 153 -14.96 16.91 21.56
N LYS A 154 -16.26 17.04 21.31
CA LYS A 154 -17.26 16.04 21.71
C LYS A 154 -17.24 14.87 20.74
N SER A 155 -17.03 13.64 21.24
CA SER A 155 -17.24 12.44 20.45
C SER A 155 -18.72 12.09 20.39
N LEU A 156 -19.31 12.22 19.20
CA LEU A 156 -20.71 11.92 18.94
C LEU A 156 -20.99 10.42 18.74
N ARG A 157 -19.94 9.64 18.46
CA ARG A 157 -20.00 8.19 18.36
C ARG A 157 -19.25 7.56 19.54
N PRO A 158 -19.79 6.49 20.15
CA PRO A 158 -19.05 5.72 21.14
C PRO A 158 -17.86 5.00 20.48
N LEU A 159 -16.78 4.82 21.25
CA LEU A 159 -15.70 3.93 20.83
C LEU A 159 -16.18 2.46 20.95
N PRO A 160 -15.66 1.53 20.14
CA PRO A 160 -15.88 0.10 20.32
C PRO A 160 -15.49 -0.34 21.74
N GLU A 161 -16.22 -1.30 22.31
CA GLU A 161 -15.97 -1.75 23.68
C GLU A 161 -14.58 -2.38 23.85
N LYS A 162 -13.91 -2.03 24.97
CA LYS A 162 -12.54 -2.45 25.30
C LYS A 162 -12.36 -3.98 25.43
N PHE A 163 -13.41 -4.71 25.78
CA PHE A 163 -13.33 -6.17 25.99
C PHE A 163 -13.47 -6.99 24.70
N HIS A 164 -14.23 -6.49 23.73
CA HIS A 164 -14.38 -7.15 22.44
C HIS A 164 -13.38 -6.63 21.40
N GLY A 165 -12.94 -5.37 21.53
CA GLY A 165 -12.01 -4.73 20.59
C GLY A 165 -12.61 -4.56 19.21
N LEU A 166 -12.07 -3.64 18.41
CA LEU A 166 -12.36 -3.66 16.98
C LEU A 166 -11.52 -4.78 16.36
N LYS A 167 -12.06 -6.01 16.35
CA LYS A 167 -11.39 -7.20 15.82
C LYS A 167 -11.76 -7.53 14.38
N ASP A 168 -12.96 -7.12 13.96
CA ASP A 168 -13.42 -7.32 12.60
C ASP A 168 -12.48 -6.61 11.62
N GLN A 169 -11.76 -7.39 10.81
CA GLN A 169 -10.74 -6.86 9.90
C GLN A 169 -11.33 -5.89 8.88
N GLU A 170 -12.55 -6.14 8.40
CA GLU A 170 -13.19 -5.28 7.42
C GLU A 170 -13.51 -3.90 8.01
N ILE A 171 -14.09 -3.84 9.21
CA ILE A 171 -14.35 -2.57 9.90
C ILE A 171 -13.05 -1.87 10.26
N ARG A 172 -12.00 -2.58 10.69
CA ARG A 172 -10.68 -1.99 10.95
C ARG A 172 -10.13 -1.25 9.73
N TYR A 173 -10.17 -1.88 8.55
CA TYR A 173 -9.68 -1.27 7.31
C TYR A 173 -10.57 -0.11 6.84
N ARG A 174 -11.89 -0.22 6.96
CA ARG A 174 -12.83 0.87 6.58
C ARG A 174 -12.79 2.06 7.53
N GLN A 175 -12.54 1.80 8.82
CA GLN A 175 -12.51 2.81 9.87
C GLN A 175 -11.13 2.86 10.52
N ARG A 176 -10.08 3.03 9.71
CA ARG A 176 -8.69 3.07 10.22
C ARG A 176 -8.48 4.04 11.37
N TYR A 177 -9.19 5.17 11.37
CA TYR A 177 -9.14 6.15 12.45
C TYR A 177 -9.63 5.58 13.79
N VAL A 178 -10.60 4.66 13.80
CA VAL A 178 -11.04 3.94 15.01
C VAL A 178 -10.04 2.86 15.39
N ASP A 179 -9.54 2.11 14.41
CA ASP A 179 -8.52 1.08 14.60
C ASP A 179 -7.26 1.65 15.28
N LEU A 180 -6.74 2.78 14.78
CA LEU A 180 -5.62 3.50 15.38
C LEU A 180 -5.89 4.02 16.80
N ILE A 181 -7.15 4.29 17.16
CA ILE A 181 -7.50 4.72 18.52
C ILE A 181 -7.45 3.53 19.49
N VAL A 182 -7.98 2.37 19.09
CA VAL A 182 -8.21 1.25 20.01
C VAL A 182 -7.13 0.18 19.98
N ASN A 183 -6.34 0.09 18.91
CA ASN A 183 -5.26 -0.88 18.70
C ASN A 183 -3.90 -0.16 18.55
N PRO A 184 -3.14 0.07 19.64
CA PRO A 184 -1.85 0.77 19.61
C PRO A 184 -0.81 0.14 18.67
N ASP A 185 -0.78 -1.19 18.57
CA ASP A 185 0.20 -1.91 17.75
C ASP A 185 0.06 -1.58 16.26
N VAL A 186 -1.18 -1.30 15.80
CA VAL A 186 -1.44 -0.84 14.42
C VAL A 186 -0.74 0.49 14.16
N LYS A 187 -0.76 1.41 15.13
CA LYS A 187 -0.05 2.69 15.02
C LYS A 187 1.46 2.47 14.91
N GLU A 188 2.01 1.53 15.68
CA GLU A 188 3.43 1.18 15.63
C GLU A 188 3.85 0.67 14.24
N THR A 189 3.03 -0.16 13.59
CA THR A 189 3.26 -0.61 12.20
C THR A 189 3.45 0.57 11.25
N PHE A 190 2.60 1.60 11.34
CA PHE A 190 2.71 2.78 10.47
C PHE A 190 3.88 3.70 10.82
N VAL A 191 4.24 3.81 12.10
CA VAL A 191 5.48 4.50 12.51
C VAL A 191 6.70 3.78 11.93
N LYS A 192 6.75 2.44 12.02
CA LYS A 192 7.80 1.62 11.41
C LYS A 192 7.83 1.75 9.89
N ARG A 193 6.68 1.81 9.22
CA ARG A 193 6.61 2.10 7.77
C ARG A 193 7.34 3.41 7.42
N SER A 194 7.07 4.49 8.15
CA SER A 194 7.78 5.77 7.94
C SER A 194 9.28 5.66 8.25
N MET A 195 9.68 4.92 9.27
CA MET A 195 11.09 4.67 9.59
C MET A 195 11.81 3.88 8.50
N ILE A 196 11.16 2.84 7.94
CA ILE A 196 11.68 2.04 6.82
C ILE A 196 11.92 2.93 5.60
N LEU A 197 10.92 3.72 5.20
CA LEU A 197 11.04 4.62 4.06
C LEU A 197 12.16 5.65 4.24
N ARG A 198 12.28 6.25 5.44
CA ARG A 198 13.39 7.15 5.74
C ARG A 198 14.73 6.44 5.65
N GLU A 199 14.82 5.21 6.15
CA GLU A 199 16.08 4.47 6.11
C GLU A 199 16.51 4.06 4.71
N ILE A 200 15.55 3.70 3.85
CA ILE A 200 15.81 3.42 2.43
C ILE A 200 16.41 4.67 1.76
N ARG A 201 15.80 5.84 1.96
CA ARG A 201 16.33 7.11 1.45
C ARG A 201 17.72 7.40 1.99
N ASP A 202 17.88 7.38 3.32
CA ASP A 202 19.18 7.61 3.99
C ASP A 202 20.28 6.67 3.45
N TYR A 203 19.94 5.41 3.14
CA TYR A 203 20.86 4.44 2.56
C TYR A 203 21.24 4.82 1.12
N LEU A 204 20.26 5.07 0.25
CA LEU A 204 20.50 5.38 -1.16
C LEU A 204 21.20 6.72 -1.36
N ASP A 205 20.82 7.74 -0.58
CA ASP A 205 21.50 9.04 -0.53
C ASP A 205 22.98 8.87 -0.14
N SER A 206 23.25 8.02 0.85
CA SER A 206 24.64 7.71 1.27
C SER A 206 25.45 6.98 0.20
N LYS A 207 24.77 6.32 -0.76
CA LYS A 207 25.37 5.67 -1.93
C LYS A 207 25.39 6.60 -3.15
N GLY A 208 24.97 7.85 -3.02
CA GLY A 208 25.01 8.86 -4.08
C GLY A 208 23.94 8.68 -5.16
N PHE A 209 22.83 8.01 -4.84
CA PHE A 209 21.66 8.05 -5.70
C PHE A 209 20.92 9.38 -5.53
N LEU A 210 20.36 9.90 -6.63
CA LEU A 210 19.51 11.07 -6.64
C LEU A 210 18.04 10.65 -6.58
N GLU A 211 17.29 11.11 -5.57
CA GLU A 211 15.82 10.99 -5.57
C GLU A 211 15.23 11.90 -6.65
N VAL A 212 14.37 11.34 -7.50
CA VAL A 212 13.68 12.05 -8.59
C VAL A 212 12.18 11.72 -8.57
N ASP A 213 11.38 12.57 -9.21
CA ASP A 213 9.95 12.34 -9.43
C ASP A 213 9.68 12.31 -10.94
N THR A 214 9.20 11.19 -11.45
CA THR A 214 8.80 11.01 -12.86
C THR A 214 7.27 11.11 -13.03
N PRO A 215 6.74 11.28 -14.26
CA PRO A 215 5.31 11.43 -14.48
C PRO A 215 4.49 10.26 -13.91
N ILE A 216 3.34 10.56 -13.30
CA ILE A 216 2.33 9.58 -12.87
C ILE A 216 1.33 9.27 -13.99
N LEU A 217 1.06 10.26 -14.83
CA LEU A 217 0.16 10.17 -15.96
C LEU A 217 0.99 10.08 -17.24
N LEU A 218 0.82 8.98 -17.97
CA LEU A 218 1.55 8.71 -19.21
C LEU A 218 0.58 8.69 -20.41
N PRO A 219 0.99 9.14 -21.60
CA PRO A 219 0.16 9.10 -22.81
C PRO A 219 0.02 7.69 -23.39
N LEU A 220 0.83 6.74 -22.91
CA LEU A 220 0.86 5.33 -23.28
C LEU A 220 1.51 4.54 -22.14
N GLU A 221 1.22 3.25 -22.01
CA GLU A 221 1.82 2.40 -20.97
C GLU A 221 2.58 1.23 -21.56
N ILE A 222 3.77 1.05 -21.03
CA ILE A 222 4.74 0.01 -21.37
C ILE A 222 5.77 -0.04 -20.24
N GLY A 223 6.29 -1.22 -19.92
CA GLY A 223 7.38 -1.38 -18.95
C GLY A 223 7.13 -2.48 -17.91
N ALA A 224 5.86 -2.84 -17.67
CA ALA A 224 5.48 -4.00 -16.89
C ALA A 224 4.32 -4.76 -17.55
N SER A 225 4.21 -6.07 -17.28
CA SER A 225 3.04 -6.87 -17.65
C SER A 225 1.95 -6.64 -16.61
N ALA A 226 1.12 -5.62 -16.83
CA ALA A 226 0.02 -5.25 -15.94
C ALA A 226 -1.04 -4.45 -16.71
N ARG A 227 -2.30 -4.60 -16.30
CA ARG A 227 -3.39 -3.79 -16.85
C ARG A 227 -3.39 -2.38 -16.25
N PRO A 228 -3.31 -1.30 -17.03
CA PRO A 228 -3.31 0.06 -16.48
C PRO A 228 -4.72 0.55 -16.12
N PHE A 229 -4.78 1.61 -15.31
CA PHE A 229 -5.98 2.45 -15.20
C PHE A 229 -5.95 3.51 -16.30
N VAL A 230 -7.09 3.70 -16.97
CA VAL A 230 -7.26 4.71 -18.03
C VAL A 230 -8.00 5.92 -17.48
N THR A 231 -7.57 7.12 -17.87
CA THR A 231 -8.21 8.40 -17.59
C THR A 231 -8.14 9.31 -18.83
N HIS A 232 -8.67 10.52 -18.75
CA HIS A 232 -8.78 11.41 -19.91
C HIS A 232 -8.42 12.87 -19.55
N HIS A 233 -7.60 13.51 -20.39
CA HIS A 233 -7.20 14.90 -20.23
C HIS A 233 -8.11 15.85 -21.03
N ASN A 234 -9.15 16.38 -20.39
CA ASN A 234 -10.19 17.19 -21.05
C ASN A 234 -9.70 18.33 -21.96
N THR A 235 -8.64 19.07 -21.60
CA THR A 235 -8.18 20.21 -22.42
C THR A 235 -7.35 19.80 -23.64
N LEU A 236 -6.66 18.65 -23.56
CA LEU A 236 -5.82 18.14 -24.64
C LEU A 236 -6.60 17.14 -25.50
N ASP A 237 -7.76 16.67 -25.01
CA ASP A 237 -8.60 15.66 -25.64
C ASP A 237 -7.81 14.39 -25.97
N ILE A 238 -7.04 13.92 -24.98
CA ILE A 238 -6.24 12.68 -25.08
C ILE A 238 -6.54 11.76 -23.90
N ASP A 239 -6.51 10.46 -24.16
CA ASP A 239 -6.46 9.46 -23.10
C ASP A 239 -5.09 9.45 -22.45
N MET A 240 -5.09 9.18 -21.15
CA MET A 240 -3.89 9.03 -20.34
C MET A 240 -4.04 7.80 -19.47
N TYR A 241 -2.91 7.32 -18.99
CA TYR A 241 -2.82 6.13 -18.18
C TYR A 241 -2.11 6.45 -16.87
N LEU A 242 -2.52 5.79 -15.80
CA LEU A 242 -1.74 5.79 -14.56
C LEU A 242 -0.61 4.76 -14.68
N ARG A 243 0.61 5.20 -14.35
CA ARG A 243 1.83 4.40 -14.46
C ARG A 243 1.75 3.04 -13.75
N ILE A 244 2.21 2.01 -14.44
CA ILE A 244 2.35 0.64 -13.92
C ILE A 244 3.78 0.32 -13.46
N GLU A 245 4.71 1.25 -13.71
CA GLU A 245 6.17 1.21 -13.49
C GLU A 245 6.71 2.66 -13.44
N THR A 246 7.99 2.84 -13.09
CA THR A 246 8.73 4.11 -13.31
C THR A 246 9.94 3.94 -14.22
N GLU A 247 10.19 2.71 -14.65
CA GLU A 247 11.42 2.21 -15.23
C GLU A 247 11.82 2.95 -16.51
N LEU A 248 10.90 3.15 -17.46
CA LEU A 248 11.26 3.77 -18.75
C LEU A 248 11.64 5.25 -18.61
N ASN A 249 11.02 5.98 -17.67
CA ASN A 249 11.38 7.37 -17.41
C ASN A 249 12.71 7.47 -16.66
N LEU A 250 12.95 6.60 -15.68
CA LEU A 250 14.22 6.56 -14.95
C LEU A 250 15.40 6.21 -15.86
N LYS A 251 15.22 5.31 -16.83
CA LYS A 251 16.25 5.02 -17.83
C LYS A 251 16.55 6.19 -18.76
N ARG A 252 15.56 7.00 -19.13
CA ARG A 252 15.78 8.26 -19.87
C ARG A 252 16.67 9.22 -19.07
N LEU A 253 16.58 9.24 -17.74
CA LEU A 253 17.48 10.02 -16.90
C LEU A 253 18.92 9.48 -16.93
N ILE A 254 19.09 8.16 -16.97
CA ILE A 254 20.42 7.55 -17.15
C ILE A 254 21.01 7.95 -18.52
N VAL A 255 20.22 7.88 -19.60
CA VAL A 255 20.62 8.40 -20.94
C VAL A 255 21.00 9.88 -20.85
N GLY A 256 20.26 10.66 -20.06
CA GLY A 256 20.53 12.08 -19.80
C GLY A 256 21.81 12.37 -18.99
N GLY A 257 22.50 11.34 -18.49
CA GLY A 257 23.78 11.46 -17.79
C GLY A 257 23.69 11.45 -16.26
N PHE A 258 22.55 11.09 -15.68
CA PHE A 258 22.48 10.79 -14.25
C PHE A 258 22.96 9.37 -14.00
N ASP A 259 24.12 9.18 -13.36
CA ASP A 259 24.67 7.83 -13.14
C ASP A 259 23.89 6.99 -12.12
N ARG A 260 23.12 7.63 -11.21
CA ARG A 260 22.38 6.96 -10.13
C ARG A 260 21.11 7.73 -9.80
N VAL A 261 19.96 7.13 -10.09
CA VAL A 261 18.65 7.70 -9.77
C VAL A 261 17.78 6.69 -9.04
N TYR A 262 16.91 7.18 -8.17
CA TYR A 262 15.83 6.37 -7.60
C TYR A 262 14.55 7.18 -7.46
N GLU A 263 13.41 6.50 -7.48
CA GLU A 263 12.13 7.10 -7.17
C GLU A 263 11.39 6.23 -6.15
N VAL A 264 10.85 6.87 -5.10
CA VAL A 264 9.88 6.24 -4.19
C VAL A 264 8.50 6.72 -4.58
N GLY A 265 7.78 5.87 -5.32
CA GLY A 265 6.58 6.27 -6.04
C GLY A 265 5.37 5.40 -5.78
N ARG A 266 4.19 5.92 -6.12
CA ARG A 266 2.98 5.10 -6.24
C ARG A 266 2.94 4.47 -7.63
N ILE A 267 2.62 3.19 -7.67
CA ILE A 267 2.30 2.41 -8.88
C ILE A 267 0.82 2.03 -8.83
N PHE A 268 0.19 1.97 -10.00
CA PHE A 268 -1.23 1.71 -10.15
C PHE A 268 -1.45 0.55 -11.12
N ARG A 269 -2.02 -0.55 -10.66
CA ARG A 269 -2.35 -1.72 -11.50
C ARG A 269 -3.81 -2.10 -11.32
N ASN A 270 -4.52 -2.19 -12.43
CA ASN A 270 -5.96 -2.46 -12.47
C ASN A 270 -6.21 -3.98 -12.39
N GLU A 271 -5.83 -4.54 -11.25
CA GLU A 271 -5.79 -5.97 -10.96
C GLU A 271 -6.70 -6.33 -9.78
N GLY A 272 -6.79 -7.63 -9.48
CA GLY A 272 -7.48 -8.13 -8.30
C GLY A 272 -6.84 -7.66 -6.99
N MET A 273 -7.58 -7.80 -5.88
CA MET A 273 -7.09 -7.51 -4.54
C MET A 273 -7.06 -8.78 -3.71
N ASP A 274 -5.92 -9.06 -3.09
CA ASP A 274 -5.73 -10.18 -2.18
C ASP A 274 -4.90 -9.76 -0.95
N THR A 275 -4.23 -10.70 -0.29
CA THR A 275 -3.38 -10.43 0.88
C THR A 275 -2.03 -9.81 0.52
N LYS A 276 -1.60 -9.84 -0.74
CA LYS A 276 -0.32 -9.32 -1.24
C LYS A 276 -0.49 -8.17 -2.26
N HIS A 277 -1.68 -8.00 -2.84
CA HIS A 277 -1.97 -7.04 -3.92
C HIS A 277 -3.02 -6.00 -3.51
N ASN A 278 -2.70 -4.74 -3.78
CA ASN A 278 -3.61 -3.59 -3.70
C ASN A 278 -3.47 -2.77 -5.00
N PRO A 279 -4.55 -2.21 -5.57
CA PRO A 279 -4.51 -1.62 -6.91
C PRO A 279 -3.62 -0.38 -7.02
N GLU A 280 -3.34 0.26 -5.89
CA GLU A 280 -2.29 1.27 -5.75
C GLU A 280 -1.30 0.83 -4.67
N PHE A 281 0.00 0.80 -4.96
CA PHE A 281 1.03 0.33 -4.03
C PHE A 281 2.34 1.09 -4.19
N THR A 282 3.14 1.14 -3.13
CA THR A 282 4.41 1.88 -3.12
C THR A 282 5.54 0.97 -3.59
N SER A 283 6.25 1.38 -4.63
CA SER A 283 7.52 0.78 -5.04
C SER A 283 8.66 1.74 -4.75
N ILE A 284 9.86 1.17 -4.73
CA ILE A 284 11.07 1.91 -5.05
C ILE A 284 11.68 1.30 -6.30
N GLU A 285 11.97 2.14 -7.28
CA GLU A 285 12.75 1.76 -8.45
C GLU A 285 14.02 2.59 -8.48
N LEU A 286 15.14 1.95 -8.82
CA LEU A 286 16.44 2.59 -8.88
C LEU A 286 17.25 2.05 -10.05
N TYR A 287 18.09 2.93 -10.59
CA TYR A 287 18.96 2.64 -11.73
C TYR A 287 20.35 3.18 -11.45
N GLN A 288 21.35 2.36 -11.73
CA GLN A 288 22.75 2.72 -11.60
C GLN A 288 23.51 2.38 -12.89
N ALA A 289 24.15 3.38 -13.49
CA ALA A 289 25.05 3.21 -14.60
C ALA A 289 26.33 2.46 -14.17
N PHE A 290 26.93 1.77 -15.14
CA PHE A 290 28.18 1.02 -15.06
C PHE A 290 28.17 -0.14 -14.04
N THR A 291 27.01 -0.74 -13.80
CA THR A 291 26.84 -1.98 -13.03
C THR A 291 25.94 -2.97 -13.77
N ASP A 292 25.82 -4.18 -13.23
CA ASP A 292 24.96 -5.26 -13.71
C ASP A 292 23.98 -5.73 -12.63
N TYR A 293 23.22 -6.79 -12.93
CA TYR A 293 22.32 -7.44 -11.97
C TYR A 293 23.02 -7.94 -10.69
N LYS A 294 24.34 -8.23 -10.70
CA LYS A 294 25.07 -8.66 -9.51
C LYS A 294 25.30 -7.50 -8.55
N GLY A 295 25.64 -6.32 -9.09
CA GLY A 295 25.69 -5.11 -8.29
C GLY A 295 24.33 -4.78 -7.64
N MET A 296 23.23 -5.05 -8.35
CA MET A 296 21.88 -4.92 -7.77
C MET A 296 21.61 -5.96 -6.66
N MET A 297 22.05 -7.21 -6.82
CA MET A 297 21.95 -8.21 -5.74
C MET A 297 22.69 -7.76 -4.47
N ASP A 298 23.94 -7.27 -4.63
CA ASP A 298 24.75 -6.83 -3.50
C ASP A 298 24.12 -5.60 -2.80
N LEU A 299 23.53 -4.68 -3.57
CA LEU A 299 22.82 -3.51 -3.03
C LEU A 299 21.58 -3.91 -2.22
N VAL A 300 20.75 -4.82 -2.75
CA VAL A 300 19.54 -5.31 -2.07
C VAL A 300 19.88 -6.05 -0.78
N GLU A 301 20.89 -6.93 -0.83
CA GLU A 301 21.33 -7.69 0.33
C GLU A 301 21.82 -6.77 1.46
N GLU A 302 22.61 -5.74 1.13
CA GLU A 302 23.06 -4.73 2.10
C GLU A 302 21.88 -3.92 2.67
N LEU A 303 20.94 -3.49 1.82
CA LEU A 303 19.76 -2.72 2.22
C LEU A 303 18.87 -3.51 3.21
N TYR A 304 18.52 -4.76 2.88
CA TYR A 304 17.63 -5.57 3.71
C TYR A 304 18.25 -5.93 5.05
N LYS A 305 19.55 -6.24 5.11
CA LYS A 305 20.27 -6.45 6.37
C LYS A 305 20.23 -5.20 7.25
N ARG A 306 20.47 -4.03 6.65
CA ARG A 306 20.43 -2.74 7.35
C ARG A 306 19.04 -2.44 7.89
N LEU A 307 18.00 -2.66 7.10
CA LEU A 307 16.60 -2.47 7.52
C LEU A 307 16.21 -3.42 8.67
N ALA A 308 16.51 -4.72 8.56
CA ALA A 308 16.23 -5.68 9.62
C ALA A 308 16.90 -5.29 10.94
N GLN A 309 18.19 -4.92 10.88
CA GLN A 309 18.92 -4.50 12.08
C GLN A 309 18.35 -3.20 12.68
N LYS A 310 17.98 -2.21 11.86
CA LYS A 310 17.52 -0.91 12.35
C LYS A 310 16.07 -0.92 12.86
N ILE A 311 15.21 -1.72 12.23
CA ILE A 311 13.77 -1.75 12.54
C ILE A 311 13.43 -2.85 13.55
N CYS A 312 14.05 -4.02 13.43
CA CYS A 312 13.77 -5.17 14.28
C CYS A 312 14.85 -5.41 15.35
N GLY A 313 16.00 -4.72 15.27
CA GLY A 313 17.11 -4.92 16.21
C GLY A 313 17.90 -6.22 15.99
N SER A 314 17.57 -6.99 14.95
CA SER A 314 18.09 -8.34 14.71
C SER A 314 18.11 -8.63 13.21
N LEU A 315 19.08 -9.45 12.76
CA LEU A 315 19.07 -10.03 11.41
C LEU A 315 18.18 -11.28 11.31
N VAL A 316 17.80 -11.89 12.42
CA VAL A 316 16.82 -12.99 12.45
C VAL A 316 15.48 -12.41 12.89
N ILE A 317 14.49 -12.42 11.99
CA ILE A 317 13.19 -11.79 12.20
C ILE A 317 12.03 -12.80 12.04
N PRO A 318 10.95 -12.68 12.82
CA PRO A 318 9.75 -13.49 12.63
C PRO A 318 8.92 -12.94 11.47
N TYR A 319 8.51 -13.82 10.54
CA TYR A 319 7.55 -13.49 9.50
C TYR A 319 6.71 -14.71 9.10
N GLN A 320 5.37 -14.58 9.14
CA GLN A 320 4.41 -15.65 8.77
C GLN A 320 4.69 -17.02 9.41
N GLY A 321 5.13 -17.04 10.68
CA GLY A 321 5.43 -18.27 11.42
C GLY A 321 6.83 -18.85 11.16
N HIS A 322 7.64 -18.23 10.30
CA HIS A 322 9.03 -18.59 10.05
C HIS A 322 10.01 -17.61 10.71
N MET A 323 11.22 -18.09 11.00
CA MET A 323 12.36 -17.24 11.36
C MET A 323 13.20 -17.02 10.10
N ILE A 324 13.16 -15.80 9.60
CA ILE A 324 13.91 -15.37 8.41
C ILE A 324 15.28 -14.87 8.85
N ASP A 325 16.34 -15.50 8.35
CA ASP A 325 17.73 -15.14 8.65
C ASP A 325 18.29 -14.25 7.53
N MET A 326 18.28 -12.93 7.75
CA MET A 326 18.85 -11.94 6.83
C MET A 326 20.38 -12.03 6.74
N GLY A 327 21.05 -12.83 7.57
CA GLY A 327 22.47 -13.13 7.47
C GLY A 327 22.80 -14.19 6.40
N HIS A 328 21.81 -14.96 5.95
CA HIS A 328 21.99 -16.07 5.01
C HIS A 328 21.18 -15.86 3.73
N TRP A 329 21.87 -15.74 2.59
CA TRP A 329 21.26 -15.49 1.29
C TRP A 329 21.62 -16.61 0.32
N GLU A 330 20.62 -17.21 -0.30
CA GLU A 330 20.78 -18.21 -1.35
C GLU A 330 20.79 -17.56 -2.73
N ARG A 331 21.57 -18.13 -3.65
CA ARG A 331 21.58 -17.75 -5.07
C ARG A 331 21.38 -19.02 -5.88
N LEU A 332 20.28 -19.09 -6.63
CA LEU A 332 19.97 -20.18 -7.54
C LEU A 332 19.61 -19.60 -8.90
N THR A 333 19.98 -20.26 -9.99
CA THR A 333 19.31 -20.01 -11.27
C THR A 333 17.91 -20.63 -11.24
N MET A 334 16.98 -20.08 -12.02
CA MET A 334 15.63 -20.66 -12.15
C MET A 334 15.70 -22.13 -12.60
N ALA A 335 16.60 -22.45 -13.54
CA ALA A 335 16.87 -23.82 -13.98
C ALA A 335 17.36 -24.74 -12.84
N GLU A 336 18.29 -24.27 -12.00
CA GLU A 336 18.75 -25.03 -10.83
C GLU A 336 17.63 -25.24 -9.81
N ALA A 337 16.80 -24.23 -9.57
CA ALA A 337 15.69 -24.31 -8.63
C ALA A 337 14.62 -25.31 -9.11
N VAL A 338 14.21 -25.24 -10.39
CA VAL A 338 13.29 -26.21 -10.99
C VAL A 338 13.88 -27.62 -10.99
N LYS A 339 15.17 -27.77 -11.28
CA LYS A 339 15.84 -29.07 -11.17
C LYS A 339 15.83 -29.61 -9.74
N LYS A 340 16.06 -28.75 -8.74
CA LYS A 340 16.09 -29.12 -7.32
C LYS A 340 14.71 -29.54 -6.80
N TYR A 341 13.66 -28.79 -7.12
CA TYR A 341 12.33 -28.98 -6.50
C TYR A 341 11.33 -29.72 -7.38
N ALA A 342 11.36 -29.54 -8.70
CA ALA A 342 10.52 -30.29 -9.63
C ALA A 342 11.22 -31.53 -10.20
N GLY A 343 12.55 -31.62 -10.15
CA GLY A 343 13.31 -32.73 -10.74
C GLY A 343 13.44 -32.67 -12.27
N CYS A 344 13.10 -31.52 -12.87
CA CYS A 344 13.15 -31.28 -14.30
C CYS A 344 14.42 -30.52 -14.68
N ASP A 345 15.22 -31.05 -15.60
CA ASP A 345 16.46 -30.42 -16.02
C ASP A 345 16.27 -29.62 -17.31
N TYR A 346 16.21 -28.29 -17.18
CA TYR A 346 16.12 -27.37 -18.32
C TYR A 346 17.17 -27.69 -19.38
N TYR A 347 18.41 -27.98 -19.00
CA TYR A 347 19.49 -28.18 -19.98
C TYR A 347 19.41 -29.54 -20.69
N ALA A 348 18.59 -30.47 -20.21
CA ALA A 348 18.37 -31.77 -20.84
C ALA A 348 17.33 -31.74 -21.98
N TRP A 349 16.44 -30.74 -22.02
CA TRP A 349 15.45 -30.62 -23.09
C TRP A 349 16.11 -30.16 -24.40
N ALA A 350 15.99 -30.96 -25.47
CA ALA A 350 16.55 -30.64 -26.77
C ALA A 350 15.61 -29.72 -27.56
N THR A 351 14.29 -29.87 -27.40
CA THR A 351 13.27 -29.05 -28.08
C THR A 351 12.21 -28.52 -27.13
N ASP A 352 11.33 -27.64 -27.63
CA ASP A 352 10.18 -27.15 -26.86
C ASP A 352 9.17 -28.29 -26.60
N GLU A 353 9.07 -29.28 -27.49
CA GLU A 353 8.24 -30.48 -27.28
C GLU A 353 8.71 -31.28 -26.07
N ASP A 354 10.02 -31.45 -25.88
CA ASP A 354 10.58 -32.13 -24.71
C ASP A 354 10.20 -31.41 -23.42
N ALA A 355 10.26 -30.08 -23.43
CA ALA A 355 9.87 -29.25 -22.30
C ALA A 355 8.37 -29.41 -21.98
N ARG A 356 7.49 -29.28 -22.99
CA ARG A 356 6.04 -29.48 -22.81
C ARG A 356 5.71 -30.90 -22.33
N ALA A 357 6.45 -31.92 -22.77
CA ALA A 357 6.30 -33.28 -22.26
C ALA A 357 6.66 -33.38 -20.77
N ALA A 358 7.72 -32.70 -20.33
CA ALA A 358 8.11 -32.64 -18.92
C ALA A 358 7.07 -31.90 -18.06
N ALA A 359 6.53 -30.76 -18.51
CA ALA A 359 5.43 -30.07 -17.83
C ALA A 359 4.20 -30.98 -17.69
N LYS A 360 3.83 -31.71 -18.76
CA LYS A 360 2.72 -32.66 -18.72
C LYS A 360 2.95 -33.80 -17.72
N GLU A 361 4.16 -34.34 -17.63
CA GLU A 361 4.52 -35.35 -16.62
C GLU A 361 4.39 -34.79 -15.19
N LYS A 362 4.64 -33.50 -15.02
CA LYS A 362 4.48 -32.76 -13.76
C LYS A 362 3.08 -32.18 -13.55
N HIS A 363 2.12 -32.49 -14.40
CA HIS A 363 0.76 -31.96 -14.31
C HIS A 363 0.70 -30.42 -14.26
N VAL A 364 1.63 -29.75 -14.94
CA VAL A 364 1.62 -28.29 -15.13
C VAL A 364 0.99 -27.99 -16.47
N GLU A 365 -0.05 -27.16 -16.47
CA GLU A 365 -0.69 -26.68 -17.69
C GLU A 365 0.18 -25.58 -18.31
N VAL A 366 0.40 -25.68 -19.62
CA VAL A 366 1.17 -24.69 -20.38
C VAL A 366 0.47 -24.46 -21.73
N PRO A 367 0.63 -23.27 -22.35
CA PRO A 367 0.14 -23.02 -23.71
C PRO A 367 0.61 -24.09 -24.71
N ALA A 368 -0.19 -24.35 -25.75
CA ALA A 368 0.10 -25.39 -26.73
C ALA A 368 1.42 -25.15 -27.50
N ASP A 369 1.75 -23.87 -27.68
CA ASP A 369 2.95 -23.34 -28.32
C ASP A 369 4.01 -22.87 -27.30
N ALA A 370 3.87 -23.22 -26.02
CA ALA A 370 4.81 -22.83 -24.97
C ALA A 370 6.25 -23.21 -25.35
N THR A 371 7.13 -22.22 -25.28
CA THR A 371 8.57 -22.43 -25.49
C THR A 371 9.17 -23.11 -24.28
N LYS A 372 10.40 -23.61 -24.45
CA LYS A 372 11.22 -24.11 -23.35
C LYS A 372 11.36 -23.09 -22.20
N GLY A 373 11.39 -21.79 -22.53
CA GLY A 373 11.43 -20.70 -21.56
C GLY A 373 10.12 -20.58 -20.78
N THR A 374 8.98 -20.54 -21.48
CA THR A 374 7.64 -20.52 -20.86
C THR A 374 7.46 -21.71 -19.91
N VAL A 375 7.79 -22.92 -20.36
CA VAL A 375 7.69 -24.13 -19.53
C VAL A 375 8.53 -24.04 -18.26
N LEU A 376 9.73 -23.44 -18.34
CA LEU A 376 10.60 -23.30 -17.16
C LEU A 376 9.96 -22.39 -16.10
N VAL A 377 9.33 -21.30 -16.52
CA VAL A 377 8.63 -20.36 -15.62
C VAL A 377 7.43 -21.05 -14.97
N GLU A 378 6.58 -21.71 -15.75
CA GLU A 378 5.39 -22.41 -15.23
C GLU A 378 5.77 -23.53 -14.24
N LEU A 379 6.86 -24.24 -14.48
CA LEU A 379 7.40 -25.23 -13.52
C LEU A 379 7.97 -24.57 -12.26
N PHE A 380 8.55 -23.38 -12.38
CA PHE A 380 9.03 -22.62 -11.23
C PHE A 380 7.85 -22.21 -10.34
N ASP A 381 6.82 -21.60 -10.92
CA ASP A 381 5.63 -21.13 -10.20
C ASP A 381 4.92 -22.30 -9.49
N ALA A 382 4.78 -23.44 -10.18
CA ALA A 382 4.07 -24.60 -9.64
C ALA A 382 4.82 -25.36 -8.54
N TYR A 383 6.16 -25.36 -8.53
CA TYR A 383 6.95 -26.27 -7.67
C TYR A 383 8.03 -25.62 -6.80
N VAL A 384 8.36 -24.35 -7.05
CA VAL A 384 9.52 -23.71 -6.42
C VAL A 384 9.13 -22.60 -5.48
N GLU A 385 8.28 -21.65 -5.89
CA GLU A 385 7.98 -20.41 -5.12
C GLU A 385 7.58 -20.72 -3.67
N ASP A 386 6.71 -21.70 -3.47
CA ASP A 386 6.20 -22.11 -2.15
C ASP A 386 7.28 -22.75 -1.24
N LYS A 387 8.48 -23.05 -1.76
CA LYS A 387 9.62 -23.59 -0.98
C LYS A 387 10.61 -22.51 -0.55
N LEU A 388 10.55 -21.31 -1.13
CA LEU A 388 11.51 -20.24 -0.89
C LEU A 388 11.19 -19.46 0.40
N ILE A 389 11.67 -19.98 1.53
CA ILE A 389 11.50 -19.35 2.85
C ILE A 389 12.56 -18.28 3.11
N GLN A 390 13.84 -18.67 3.06
CA GLN A 390 14.97 -17.78 3.32
C GLN A 390 15.20 -16.83 2.13
N PRO A 391 15.89 -15.69 2.34
CA PRO A 391 16.22 -14.78 1.25
C PRO A 391 16.94 -15.50 0.12
N THR A 392 16.29 -15.60 -1.04
CA THR A 392 16.78 -16.36 -2.18
C THR A 392 16.68 -15.51 -3.44
N PHE A 393 17.82 -15.27 -4.09
CA PHE A 393 17.85 -14.72 -5.43
C PHE A 393 17.66 -15.86 -6.44
N ILE A 394 16.60 -15.76 -7.25
CA ILE A 394 16.37 -16.60 -8.42
C ILE A 394 16.85 -15.84 -9.64
N THR A 395 17.80 -16.40 -10.38
CA THR A 395 18.51 -15.71 -11.46
C THR A 395 18.32 -16.41 -12.81
N MET A 396 18.77 -15.76 -13.89
CA MET A 396 18.78 -16.33 -15.25
C MET A 396 17.39 -16.66 -15.78
N HIS A 397 16.46 -15.70 -15.68
CA HIS A 397 15.11 -15.83 -16.22
C HIS A 397 15.12 -15.94 -17.75
N PRO A 398 14.21 -16.72 -18.37
CA PRO A 398 14.08 -16.78 -19.82
C PRO A 398 13.81 -15.43 -20.47
N VAL A 399 14.31 -15.26 -21.70
CA VAL A 399 14.09 -14.04 -22.49
C VAL A 399 12.63 -13.81 -22.83
N ASP A 400 11.84 -14.88 -22.95
CA ASP A 400 10.41 -14.83 -23.30
C ASP A 400 9.58 -13.98 -22.33
N VAL A 401 9.95 -13.97 -21.04
CA VAL A 401 9.24 -13.26 -19.96
C VAL A 401 10.01 -12.03 -19.45
N SER A 402 11.04 -11.60 -20.17
CA SER A 402 11.97 -10.56 -19.70
C SER A 402 12.23 -9.52 -20.80
N PRO A 403 11.21 -8.74 -21.22
CA PRO A 403 11.28 -7.88 -22.41
C PRO A 403 12.27 -6.71 -22.30
N LEU A 404 12.67 -6.34 -21.08
CA LEU A 404 13.56 -5.21 -20.80
C LEU A 404 14.94 -5.64 -20.26
N ALA A 405 15.13 -6.95 -20.02
CA ALA A 405 16.36 -7.49 -19.46
C ALA A 405 17.36 -7.88 -20.56
N LYS A 406 18.63 -7.58 -20.32
CA LYS A 406 19.72 -7.93 -21.23
C LYS A 406 19.92 -9.45 -21.28
N ARG A 407 20.15 -9.99 -22.48
CA ARG A 407 20.46 -11.42 -22.67
C ARG A 407 21.77 -11.77 -21.96
N SER A 408 21.83 -12.98 -21.41
CA SER A 408 23.07 -13.52 -20.87
C SER A 408 24.07 -13.78 -22.01
N PRO A 409 25.33 -13.32 -21.90
CA PRO A 409 26.36 -13.62 -22.90
C PRO A 409 26.67 -15.12 -23.02
N SER A 410 26.46 -15.91 -21.96
CA SER A 410 26.75 -17.35 -21.96
C SER A 410 25.61 -18.20 -22.53
N ASP A 411 24.36 -17.74 -22.39
CA ASP A 411 23.18 -18.40 -22.97
C ASP A 411 22.13 -17.35 -23.36
N PRO A 412 22.06 -16.95 -24.65
CA PRO A 412 21.16 -15.90 -25.12
C PRO A 412 19.66 -16.20 -25.04
N ARG A 413 19.28 -17.42 -24.62
CA ARG A 413 17.89 -17.81 -24.30
C ARG A 413 17.47 -17.31 -22.91
N LEU A 414 18.44 -16.99 -22.05
CA LEU A 414 18.26 -16.48 -20.71
C LEU A 414 18.68 -15.01 -20.63
N THR A 415 18.29 -14.34 -19.57
CA THR A 415 18.60 -12.94 -19.30
C THR A 415 19.34 -12.77 -17.98
N GLU A 416 20.14 -11.72 -17.89
CA GLU A 416 20.76 -11.31 -16.64
C GLU A 416 19.73 -10.60 -15.74
N ARG A 417 18.70 -11.36 -15.33
CA ARG A 417 17.61 -10.95 -14.45
C ARG A 417 17.60 -11.79 -13.20
N PHE A 418 17.25 -11.18 -12.07
CA PHE A 418 16.89 -11.87 -10.87
C PHE A 418 15.59 -11.37 -10.26
N GLU A 419 14.95 -12.25 -9.51
CA GLU A 419 13.88 -11.93 -8.57
C GLU A 419 14.33 -12.37 -7.17
N LEU A 420 14.00 -11.55 -6.17
CA LEU A 420 14.24 -11.87 -4.77
C LEU A 420 12.99 -12.49 -4.17
N PHE A 421 13.08 -13.70 -3.64
CA PHE A 421 12.02 -14.33 -2.88
C PHE A 421 12.36 -14.38 -1.40
N ILE A 422 11.40 -14.01 -0.55
CA ILE A 422 11.44 -14.20 0.90
C ILE A 422 10.07 -14.67 1.36
N CYS A 423 10.01 -15.80 2.06
CA CYS A 423 8.76 -16.36 2.60
C CYS A 423 7.65 -16.44 1.54
N HIS A 424 7.91 -17.18 0.46
CA HIS A 424 6.97 -17.46 -0.63
C HIS A 424 6.46 -16.21 -1.36
N SER A 425 7.21 -15.13 -1.32
CA SER A 425 6.79 -13.85 -1.90
C SER A 425 7.97 -13.23 -2.60
N GLU A 426 7.75 -12.86 -3.85
CA GLU A 426 8.63 -11.97 -4.59
C GLU A 426 8.68 -10.60 -3.88
N MET A 427 9.88 -10.14 -3.56
CA MET A 427 10.16 -8.90 -2.82
C MET A 427 10.78 -7.82 -3.70
N GLY A 428 11.33 -8.22 -4.85
CA GLY A 428 11.86 -7.31 -5.84
C GLY A 428 12.33 -8.04 -7.10
N ASN A 429 12.44 -7.27 -8.17
CA ASN A 429 12.82 -7.71 -9.51
C ASN A 429 13.91 -6.77 -10.03
N ALA A 430 14.93 -7.31 -10.68
CA ALA A 430 16.10 -6.54 -11.11
C ALA A 430 16.84 -7.22 -12.24
N PHE A 431 17.54 -6.43 -13.06
CA PHE A 431 18.27 -6.95 -14.19
C PHE A 431 19.42 -6.04 -14.63
N SER A 432 20.33 -6.61 -15.43
CA SER A 432 21.17 -5.83 -16.33
C SER A 432 20.27 -5.28 -17.43
N GLU A 433 20.29 -3.97 -17.61
CA GLU A 433 19.36 -3.29 -18.50
C GLU A 433 19.65 -3.56 -19.97
N LEU A 434 18.59 -3.86 -20.73
CA LEU A 434 18.69 -3.93 -22.17
C LEU A 434 18.92 -2.52 -22.72
N ASN A 435 20.12 -2.30 -23.22
CA ASN A 435 20.56 -1.03 -23.77
C ASN A 435 20.85 -1.07 -25.28
N ASP A 436 20.49 -2.17 -25.95
CA ASP A 436 20.53 -2.29 -27.41
C ASP A 436 19.17 -1.84 -27.98
N PRO A 437 19.09 -0.69 -28.66
CA PRO A 437 17.82 -0.17 -29.19
C PRO A 437 17.22 -1.10 -30.27
N ILE A 438 18.05 -1.85 -30.99
CA ILE A 438 17.59 -2.75 -32.06
C ILE A 438 16.89 -3.97 -31.45
N ASP A 439 17.49 -4.61 -30.43
CA ASP A 439 16.85 -5.71 -29.69
C ASP A 439 15.61 -5.19 -28.95
N GLN A 440 15.69 -4.02 -28.30
CA GLN A 440 14.54 -3.47 -27.57
C GLN A 440 13.33 -3.24 -28.49
N LYS A 441 13.56 -2.68 -29.69
CA LYS A 441 12.50 -2.47 -30.69
C LYS A 441 11.86 -3.78 -31.14
N GLN A 442 12.66 -4.84 -31.36
CA GLN A 442 12.15 -6.16 -31.71
C GLN A 442 11.29 -6.76 -30.59
N ARG A 443 11.67 -6.55 -29.33
CA ARG A 443 10.88 -7.04 -28.17
C ARG A 443 9.57 -6.29 -28.00
N PHE A 444 9.56 -4.97 -28.20
CA PHE A 444 8.32 -4.19 -28.21
C PHE A 444 7.41 -4.59 -29.37
N GLN A 445 7.95 -4.85 -30.55
CA GLN A 445 7.15 -5.35 -31.68
C GLN A 445 6.44 -6.67 -31.33
N LYS A 446 7.16 -7.60 -30.67
CA LYS A 446 6.55 -8.85 -30.17
C LYS A 446 5.45 -8.60 -29.12
N GLN A 447 5.62 -7.62 -28.24
CA GLN A 447 4.58 -7.25 -27.27
C GLN A 447 3.34 -6.67 -27.95
N VAL A 448 3.51 -5.82 -28.97
CA VAL A 448 2.40 -5.32 -29.78
C VAL A 448 1.67 -6.46 -30.49
N GLU A 449 2.38 -7.43 -31.06
CA GLU A 449 1.79 -8.62 -31.68
C GLU A 449 0.96 -9.45 -30.68
N LEU A 450 1.45 -9.63 -29.44
CA LEU A 450 0.71 -10.31 -28.38
C LEU A 450 -0.56 -9.54 -27.98
N ARG A 451 -0.46 -8.21 -27.88
CA ARG A 451 -1.58 -7.32 -27.57
C ARG A 451 -2.67 -7.36 -28.66
N GLU A 452 -2.27 -7.31 -29.92
CA GLU A 452 -3.18 -7.48 -31.08
C GLU A 452 -3.80 -8.89 -31.08
N GLY A 453 -3.08 -9.88 -30.55
CA GLY A 453 -3.56 -11.24 -30.30
C GLY A 453 -4.52 -11.39 -29.11
N GLY A 454 -4.79 -10.32 -28.36
CA GLY A 454 -5.74 -10.30 -27.24
C GLY A 454 -5.13 -10.34 -25.83
N ASP A 455 -3.81 -10.23 -25.70
CA ASP A 455 -3.16 -10.09 -24.40
C ASP A 455 -3.31 -8.65 -23.86
N GLU A 456 -4.22 -8.47 -22.88
CA GLU A 456 -4.52 -7.17 -22.28
C GLU A 456 -3.39 -6.63 -21.37
N GLU A 457 -2.39 -7.45 -21.04
CA GLU A 457 -1.24 -7.08 -20.21
C GLU A 457 0.02 -6.78 -21.03
N ALA A 458 0.00 -7.08 -22.34
CA ALA A 458 1.10 -6.79 -23.24
C ALA A 458 1.24 -5.28 -23.54
N GLY A 459 2.48 -4.80 -23.58
CA GLY A 459 2.82 -3.37 -23.70
C GLY A 459 2.52 -2.76 -25.07
N MET A 460 2.49 -1.43 -25.12
CA MET A 460 2.42 -0.65 -26.37
C MET A 460 3.80 -0.49 -27.01
N MET A 461 3.93 0.23 -28.14
CA MET A 461 5.23 0.67 -28.66
C MET A 461 5.53 2.09 -28.14
N ASP A 462 6.68 2.26 -27.50
CA ASP A 462 7.20 3.58 -27.10
C ASP A 462 8.39 3.97 -27.99
N GLU A 463 8.10 4.64 -29.11
CA GLU A 463 9.14 5.10 -30.05
C GLU A 463 10.04 6.19 -29.44
N ASP A 464 9.55 6.97 -28.45
CA ASP A 464 10.37 7.95 -27.74
C ASP A 464 11.41 7.26 -26.84
N TYR A 465 11.04 6.18 -26.16
CA TYR A 465 11.98 5.38 -25.39
C TYR A 465 13.04 4.72 -26.28
N ILE A 466 12.62 4.17 -27.43
CA ILE A 466 13.58 3.64 -28.41
C ILE A 466 14.54 4.74 -28.87
N THR A 467 14.02 5.93 -29.18
CA THR A 467 14.84 7.09 -29.55
C THR A 467 15.84 7.44 -28.44
N ALA A 468 15.42 7.42 -27.17
CA ALA A 468 16.32 7.64 -26.04
C ALA A 468 17.45 6.60 -25.98
N LEU A 469 17.15 5.32 -26.21
CA LEU A 469 18.17 4.26 -26.26
C LEU A 469 19.15 4.47 -27.44
N GLU A 470 18.69 5.02 -28.57
CA GLU A 470 19.54 5.36 -29.72
C GLU A 470 20.53 6.49 -29.42
N TYR A 471 20.21 7.40 -28.49
CA TYR A 471 21.18 8.36 -27.95
C TYR A 471 22.23 7.72 -27.03
N GLY A 472 21.96 6.51 -26.54
CA GLY A 472 22.90 5.66 -25.82
C GLY A 472 22.59 5.56 -24.33
N LEU A 473 22.00 4.43 -23.93
CA LEU A 473 21.95 4.02 -22.52
C LEU A 473 23.25 3.28 -22.17
N PRO A 474 24.06 3.74 -21.19
CA PRO A 474 25.22 2.99 -20.72
C PRO A 474 24.81 1.62 -20.12
N PRO A 475 25.72 0.64 -20.01
CA PRO A 475 25.47 -0.56 -19.22
C PRO A 475 24.95 -0.17 -17.84
N THR A 476 23.76 -0.63 -17.48
CA THR A 476 23.04 -0.17 -16.29
C THR A 476 22.49 -1.40 -15.56
N GLY A 477 22.45 -1.35 -14.23
CA GLY A 477 21.64 -2.27 -13.44
C GLY A 477 20.45 -1.52 -12.86
N GLY A 478 19.26 -2.11 -12.98
CA GLY A 478 18.04 -1.58 -12.40
C GLY A 478 17.39 -2.57 -11.44
N LEU A 479 16.59 -2.02 -10.54
CA LEU A 479 15.97 -2.74 -9.43
C LEU A 479 14.65 -2.08 -9.05
N GLY A 480 13.59 -2.89 -8.95
CA GLY A 480 12.32 -2.55 -8.33
C GLY A 480 12.10 -3.36 -7.06
N ILE A 481 11.65 -2.71 -5.98
CA ILE A 481 11.26 -3.36 -4.71
C ILE A 481 9.85 -2.92 -4.32
N GLY A 482 9.01 -3.87 -3.94
CA GLY A 482 7.70 -3.59 -3.34
C GLY A 482 7.85 -3.15 -1.88
N ILE A 483 7.70 -1.86 -1.60
CA ILE A 483 7.85 -1.32 -0.24
C ILE A 483 6.80 -1.90 0.70
N ASP A 484 5.58 -2.11 0.24
CA ASP A 484 4.52 -2.66 1.07
C ASP A 484 4.84 -4.08 1.56
N ARG A 485 5.35 -4.96 0.68
CA ARG A 485 5.79 -6.31 1.04
C ARG A 485 6.99 -6.27 1.99
N CYS A 486 7.93 -5.34 1.80
CA CYS A 486 9.04 -5.10 2.73
C CYS A 486 8.53 -4.70 4.13
N VAL A 487 7.56 -3.79 4.21
CA VAL A 487 6.95 -3.37 5.48
C VAL A 487 6.20 -4.51 6.13
N MET A 488 5.43 -5.31 5.36
CA MET A 488 4.74 -6.51 5.86
C MET A 488 5.72 -7.43 6.60
N MET A 489 6.85 -7.74 5.97
CA MET A 489 7.87 -8.61 6.54
C MET A 489 8.50 -8.02 7.81
N LEU A 490 8.99 -6.78 7.76
CA LEU A 490 9.68 -6.14 8.89
C LEU A 490 8.76 -5.82 10.08
N THR A 491 7.44 -5.86 9.87
CA THR A 491 6.42 -5.66 10.91
C THR A 491 5.63 -6.92 11.24
N ASN A 492 5.98 -8.07 10.65
CA ASN A 492 5.30 -9.35 10.83
C ASN A 492 3.78 -9.31 10.57
N ASN A 493 3.38 -8.66 9.48
CA ASN A 493 1.99 -8.60 9.01
C ASN A 493 1.81 -9.48 7.76
N ASP A 494 0.81 -10.35 7.76
CA ASP A 494 0.54 -11.33 6.69
C ASP A 494 -0.33 -10.78 5.54
N SER A 495 -0.85 -9.56 5.68
CA SER A 495 -1.70 -8.88 4.70
C SER A 495 -1.23 -7.46 4.42
N ILE A 496 -1.18 -7.09 3.14
CA ILE A 496 -0.87 -5.74 2.67
C ILE A 496 -1.81 -4.68 3.25
N ARG A 497 -3.06 -5.09 3.58
CA ARG A 497 -4.06 -4.21 4.18
C ARG A 497 -3.72 -3.79 5.61
N GLU A 498 -2.85 -4.52 6.30
CA GLU A 498 -2.37 -4.14 7.63
C GLU A 498 -1.30 -3.03 7.56
N VAL A 499 -0.61 -2.90 6.43
CA VAL A 499 0.48 -1.93 6.23
C VAL A 499 0.09 -0.74 5.33
N LEU A 500 -1.16 -0.69 4.88
CA LEU A 500 -1.79 0.44 4.21
C LEU A 500 -2.78 1.12 5.15
N LEU A 501 -2.67 2.45 5.30
CA LEU A 501 -3.58 3.21 6.16
C LEU A 501 -5.02 3.07 5.67
N PHE A 502 -5.22 3.21 4.36
CA PHE A 502 -6.52 3.15 3.70
C PHE A 502 -6.42 2.22 2.48
N PRO A 503 -6.46 0.88 2.68
CA PRO A 503 -6.44 -0.05 1.57
C PRO A 503 -7.74 0.09 0.75
N THR A 504 -7.68 -0.29 -0.53
CA THR A 504 -8.86 -0.29 -1.39
C THR A 504 -9.86 -1.34 -0.88
N MET A 505 -11.12 -0.94 -0.73
CA MET A 505 -12.19 -1.80 -0.22
C MET A 505 -13.33 -1.90 -1.24
N LYS A 506 -13.97 -3.06 -1.34
CA LYS A 506 -15.22 -3.19 -2.12
C LYS A 506 -16.27 -2.21 -1.53
N PRO A 507 -17.04 -1.48 -2.35
CA PRO A 507 -18.12 -0.64 -1.83
C PRO A 507 -19.19 -1.50 -1.14
N LEU A 508 -19.84 -0.95 -0.09
CA LEU A 508 -20.88 -1.66 0.65
C LEU A 508 -22.18 -1.78 -0.15
N ASP A 509 -22.50 -0.75 -0.94
CA ASP A 509 -23.77 -0.64 -1.68
C ASP A 509 -23.58 -0.84 -3.19
N MET A 510 -22.76 -1.83 -3.60
CA MET A 510 -22.72 -2.23 -5.01
C MET A 510 -24.07 -2.86 -5.39
N PRO A 511 -24.79 -2.35 -6.40
CA PRO A 511 -25.96 -3.05 -6.93
C PRO A 511 -25.56 -4.46 -7.31
N LYS A 512 -26.19 -5.47 -6.69
CA LYS A 512 -25.97 -6.87 -7.07
C LYS A 512 -26.50 -7.06 -8.49
N GLY A 513 -25.61 -7.04 -9.48
CA GLY A 513 -25.91 -7.56 -10.82
C GLY A 513 -26.08 -6.55 -11.95
N GLU A 514 -25.57 -5.32 -11.84
CA GLU A 514 -25.26 -4.57 -13.07
C GLU A 514 -23.84 -4.93 -13.49
N LYS A 515 -23.73 -5.64 -14.62
CA LYS A 515 -22.49 -5.61 -15.40
C LYS A 515 -22.13 -4.13 -15.53
N LYS A 516 -20.95 -3.74 -15.06
CA LYS A 516 -20.42 -2.40 -15.34
C LYS A 516 -20.63 -2.15 -16.81
N ALA A 517 -21.19 -0.99 -17.17
CA ALA A 517 -20.96 -0.46 -18.48
C ALA A 517 -19.46 -0.61 -18.73
N GLU A 518 -19.08 -1.35 -19.76
CA GLU A 518 -17.75 -1.21 -20.32
C GLU A 518 -17.57 0.30 -20.45
N VAL A 519 -16.58 0.84 -19.75
CA VAL A 519 -15.98 2.07 -20.25
C VAL A 519 -15.30 1.59 -21.52
N VAL A 520 -16.09 1.53 -22.58
CA VAL A 520 -15.59 1.48 -23.95
C VAL A 520 -14.71 2.71 -23.98
N ALA A 521 -13.39 2.52 -23.97
CA ALA A 521 -12.49 3.55 -24.45
C ALA A 521 -13.17 4.08 -25.71
N ALA A 522 -13.46 5.39 -25.74
CA ALA A 522 -14.09 5.98 -26.92
C ALA A 522 -13.32 5.41 -28.12
N PRO A 523 -13.97 4.68 -29.04
CA PRO A 523 -13.25 3.92 -30.04
C PRO A 523 -12.26 4.87 -30.69
N ALA A 524 -10.96 4.55 -30.57
CA ALA A 524 -9.87 5.33 -31.14
C ALA A 524 -10.33 5.80 -32.50
N ALA A 525 -10.58 7.10 -32.66
CA ALA A 525 -11.46 7.67 -33.68
C ALA A 525 -11.45 6.80 -34.93
N ALA A 526 -12.39 5.85 -34.99
CA ALA A 526 -12.59 5.08 -36.19
C ALA A 526 -12.87 6.17 -37.21
N GLN A 527 -12.10 6.23 -38.29
CA GLN A 527 -12.52 6.98 -39.46
C GLN A 527 -13.96 6.53 -39.71
N GLN A 528 -14.92 7.37 -39.33
CA GLN A 528 -16.30 7.15 -39.68
C GLN A 528 -16.25 7.08 -41.19
N ALA A 529 -16.53 5.91 -41.74
CA ALA A 529 -16.96 5.88 -43.12
C ALA A 529 -18.11 6.87 -43.20
N GLU A 530 -17.93 7.94 -43.98
CA GLU A 530 -18.93 8.98 -44.18
C GLU A 530 -20.26 8.29 -44.48
N GLU A 531 -21.24 8.42 -43.57
CA GLU A 531 -22.61 8.07 -43.89
C GLU A 531 -23.03 9.05 -44.99
N VAL A 532 -23.12 8.54 -46.23
CA VAL A 532 -23.68 9.30 -47.34
C VAL A 532 -25.14 9.57 -47.03
N ILE A 533 -25.45 10.81 -46.64
CA ILE A 533 -26.82 11.25 -46.36
C ILE A 533 -27.59 11.30 -47.68
N ASP A 534 -28.71 10.57 -47.77
CA ASP A 534 -29.58 10.58 -48.96
C ASP A 534 -30.42 11.86 -49.01
N PHE A 535 -29.95 12.85 -49.77
CA PHE A 535 -30.64 14.13 -49.99
C PHE A 535 -31.76 14.06 -51.04
N SER A 536 -32.03 12.91 -51.66
CA SER A 536 -33.04 12.79 -52.74
C SER A 536 -34.47 13.12 -52.34
N LYS A 537 -34.73 13.25 -51.04
CA LYS A 537 -36.03 13.59 -50.45
C LYS A 537 -36.07 14.94 -49.74
N VAL A 538 -35.01 15.75 -49.86
CA VAL A 538 -34.95 17.08 -49.25
C VAL A 538 -35.48 18.13 -50.22
N GLU A 539 -36.56 18.80 -49.84
CA GLU A 539 -37.13 19.93 -50.58
C GLU A 539 -36.56 21.24 -50.04
N ILE A 540 -35.87 22.01 -50.88
CA ILE A 540 -35.38 23.35 -50.52
C ILE A 540 -36.51 24.36 -50.74
N GLU A 541 -36.76 25.22 -49.77
CA GLU A 541 -37.70 26.32 -49.95
C GLU A 541 -37.26 27.21 -51.13
N PRO A 542 -38.17 27.68 -52.01
CA PRO A 542 -37.82 28.40 -53.24
C PRO A 542 -36.95 29.64 -53.05
N LEU A 543 -36.92 30.21 -51.84
CA LEU A 543 -36.11 31.39 -51.50
C LEU A 543 -34.60 31.07 -51.39
N PHE A 544 -34.24 29.80 -51.21
CA PHE A 544 -32.87 29.36 -50.92
C PHE A 544 -32.30 28.42 -51.99
N SER A 545 -33.00 28.19 -53.09
CA SER A 545 -32.60 27.24 -54.14
C SER A 545 -31.30 27.60 -54.84
N GLU A 546 -30.89 28.87 -54.85
CA GLU A 546 -29.61 29.32 -55.42
C GLU A 546 -28.44 29.28 -54.41
N PHE A 547 -28.72 28.99 -53.14
CA PHE A 547 -27.72 29.02 -52.05
C PHE A 547 -27.32 27.64 -51.53
N VAL A 548 -27.96 26.57 -52.02
CA VAL A 548 -27.69 25.19 -51.60
C VAL A 548 -27.30 24.37 -52.83
N ASP A 549 -26.08 23.85 -52.83
CA ASP A 549 -25.58 22.91 -53.82
C ASP A 549 -25.21 21.61 -53.11
N PHE A 550 -25.99 20.55 -53.36
CA PHE A 550 -25.79 19.24 -52.73
C PHE A 550 -24.61 18.45 -53.30
N GLU A 551 -24.00 18.88 -54.41
CA GLU A 551 -22.79 18.22 -54.95
C GLU A 551 -21.51 18.69 -54.23
N THR A 552 -21.55 19.86 -53.59
CA THR A 552 -20.41 20.46 -52.88
C THR A 552 -20.59 20.55 -51.35
N PHE A 553 -21.69 19.98 -50.83
CA PHE A 553 -22.10 20.05 -49.41
C PHE A 553 -21.48 18.96 -48.53
#